data_AF-A0A849I1S0-F1
#
_entry.id   AF-A0A849I1S0-F1
#
_cell.length_a   1.000
_cell.length_b   1.000
_cell.length_c   1.000
_cell.angle_alpha   90.00
_cell.angle_beta   90.00
_cell.angle_gamma   90.00
#
_symmetry.space_group_name_H-M   'P 1'
#
loop_
_entity.id
_entity.type
_entity.pdbx_description
1 polymer ?
#
loop_
_entity_poly.entity_id
_entity_poly.type
_entity_poly.pdbx_seq_one_letter_code
_entity_poly.pdbx_strand_id
1 'polypeptide(L)' 'MKLFLDIGGNKLRLIANIHFERQKIYIRYILTHKEYDKGNWK' A
#
# COMPACT_ATOMS: atom_id res chain seq x y z
N MET A 1 -7.42 -1.78 -9.59
CA MET A 1 -6.49 -0.64 -9.57
C MET A 1 -5.56 -0.77 -8.36
N LYS A 2 -4.24 -0.57 -8.51
CA LYS A 2 -3.28 -0.58 -7.39
C LYS A 2 -3.11 0.84 -6.87
N LEU A 3 -3.28 1.04 -5.56
CA LEU A 3 -3.14 2.31 -4.88
C LEU A 3 -1.90 2.25 -3.97
N PHE A 4 -1.12 3.33 -4.00
CA PHE A 4 -0.03 3.57 -3.07
C PHE A 4 -0.40 4.80 -2.25
N LEU A 5 -0.43 4.65 -0.93
CA LEU A 5 -0.84 5.72 -0.04
C LEU A 5 0.17 5.88 1.10
N ASP A 6 0.57 7.11 1.37
CA ASP A 6 1.40 7.43 2.54
C ASP A 6 0.50 7.68 3.75
N ILE A 7 0.71 6.91 4.82
CA ILE A 7 -0.12 6.95 6.04
C ILE A 7 0.74 7.22 7.28
N GLY A 8 0.12 7.72 8.35
CA GLY A 8 0.80 7.96 9.63
C GLY A 8 1.87 9.05 9.58
N GLY A 9 1.62 10.13 8.82
CA GLY A 9 2.56 11.25 8.69
C GLY A 9 3.75 10.94 7.78
N ASN A 10 3.52 10.25 6.67
CA ASN A 10 4.53 9.87 5.67
C ASN A 10 5.62 8.92 6.19
N LYS A 11 5.29 8.09 7.17
CA LYS A 11 6.21 7.09 7.75
C LYS A 11 6.02 5.70 7.15
N LEU A 12 4.81 5.42 6.68
CA LEU A 12 4.39 4.12 6.16
C LEU A 12 3.79 4.27 4.77
N ARG A 13 4.11 3.31 3.90
CA ARG A 13 3.49 3.09 2.61
C ARG A 13 2.49 1.94 2.68
N LEU A 14 1.25 2.25 2.35
CA LEU A 14 0.18 1.30 2.13
C LEU A 14 0.10 0.94 0.65
N ILE A 15 0.09 -0.35 0.35
CA ILE A 15 -0.14 -0.89 -0.99
C ILE A 15 -1.45 -1.68 -0.95
N ALA A 16 -2.45 -1.20 -1.68
CA ALA A 16 -3.77 -1.82 -1.71
C ALA A 16 -4.27 -1.99 -3.14
N ASN A 17 -5.09 -3.02 -3.35
CA ASN A 17 -5.88 -3.17 -4.56
C ASN A 17 -7.32 -2.75 -4.29
N ILE A 18 -7.81 -1.82 -5.10
CA ILE A 18 -9.19 -1.35 -5.05
C ILE A 18 -9.98 -2.02 -6.16
N HIS A 19 -11.10 -2.62 -5.75
CA HIS A 19 -12.13 -3.17 -6.61
C HIS A 19 -13.41 -2.36 -6.44
N PHE A 20 -13.56 -1.32 -7.26
CA PHE A 20 -14.71 -0.40 -7.18
C PHE A 20 -16.04 -1.09 -7.47
N GLU A 21 -16.08 -2.00 -8.44
CA GLU A 21 -17.28 -2.77 -8.82
C GLU A 21 -17.87 -3.57 -7.65
N ARG A 22 -17.00 -4.09 -6.78
CA ARG A 22 -17.40 -4.86 -5.58
C ARG A 22 -17.39 -4.04 -4.31
N GLN A 23 -17.07 -2.75 -4.41
CA GLN A 23 -16.83 -1.84 -3.28
C GLN A 23 -15.90 -2.44 -2.20
N LYS A 24 -14.84 -3.14 -2.64
CA LYS A 24 -13.88 -3.81 -1.75
C LYS A 24 -12.48 -3.26 -1.93
N ILE A 25 -11.79 -3.10 -0.81
CA ILE A 25 -10.39 -2.72 -0.73
C ILE A 25 -9.61 -3.88 -0.10
N TYR A 26 -8.59 -4.35 -0.81
CA TYR A 26 -7.70 -5.40 -0.34
C TYR A 26 -6.35 -4.78 -0.02
N ILE A 27 -6.02 -4.72 1.27
CA ILE A 27 -4.70 -4.29 1.73
C ILE A 27 -3.72 -5.43 1.46
N ARG A 28 -2.69 -5.17 0.65
CA ARG A 28 -1.67 -6.18 0.36
C ARG A 28 -0.47 -6.05 1.28
N TYR A 29 0.02 -4.83 1.46
CA TYR A 29 1.23 -4.57 2.25
C TYR A 29 1.10 -3.24 2.97
N ILE A 30 1.60 -3.20 4.20
CA ILE A 30 1.85 -1.98 4.97
C ILE A 30 3.33 -2.03 5.31
N LEU A 31 4.12 -1.12 4.74
CA LEU A 31 5.57 -1.14 4.84
C LEU A 31 6.04 0.21 5.35
N THR A 32 7.13 0.24 6.11
CA THR A 32 7.87 1.49 6.33
C THR A 32 8.57 1.92 5.05
N HIS A 33 8.94 3.20 4.93
CA HIS A 33 9.76 3.67 3.80
C HIS A 33 11.04 2.86 3.61
N LYS A 34 11.69 2.46 4.71
CA LYS A 34 12.89 1.62 4.68
C LYS A 34 12.64 0.23 4.10
N GLU A 35 11.47 -0.35 4.35
CA GLU A 35 11.10 -1.67 3.82
C GLU A 35 10.62 -1.58 2.37
N TYR A 36 9.96 -0.48 2.02
CA TYR A 36 9.57 -0.20 0.65
C TYR A 36 10.81 -0.02 -0.26
N ASP A 37 11.81 0.73 0.22
CA ASP A 37 13.03 1.04 -0.54
C ASP A 37 13.89 -0.20 -0.83
N LYS A 38 13.84 -1.19 0.06
CA LYS A 38 14.48 -2.51 -0.17
C LYS A 38 13.88 -3.30 -1.34
N GLY A 39 12.71 -2.91 -1.86
CA GLY A 39 12.13 -3.51 -3.07
C GLY A 39 11.59 -4.94 -2.91
N ASN A 40 11.68 -5.54 -1.72
CA ASN A 40 11.27 -6.93 -1.47
C ASN A 40 9.76 -7.22 -1.63
N TRP A 41 8.95 -6.17 -1.83
CA TRP A 41 7.50 -6.26 -2.01
C TRP A 41 7.07 -6.26 -3.49
N LYS A 42 8.02 -6.06 -4.41
CA LYS A 42 7.75 -5.84 -5.84
C LYS A 42 7.49 -7.13 -6.59
#